data_AF-A0A9D1X863-F1
#
_entry.id   AF-A0A9D1X863-F1
#
_cell.length_a   1.000
_cell.length_b   1.000
_cell.length_c   1.000
_cell.angle_alpha   90.00
_cell.angle_beta   90.00
_cell.angle_gamma   90.00
#
_symmetry.space_group_name_H-M   'P 1'
#
loop_
_entity.id
_entity.type
_entity.pdbx_description
1 polymer ?
#
loop_
_entity_poly.entity_id
_entity_poly.type
_entity_poly.pdbx_seq_one_letter_code
_entity_poly.pdbx_strand_id
1 'polypeptide(L)'
;MRNDMTLNKLLELLNGIKANTRLPKAPRDCALLASQAISYLEGISDPKLFRQQVEAACRELQATDDKQRVIPILDALLASLFYFQMANRAIWRKRRWQERFNQTFSLFCQGLLDWLEASDGQEAPFTIDRERLFDSLEIHRVRDFSAKEVGDNLIWQYQLLATSDLTQSYSLIRHIHNTHQREAFLALLGPVGYIYQTARAIACLAGCYLACSLMILFYRFYVELPQFRLLFHAGLYQYKSQMAELNILYHSFWKQLLLVYSHPLCLILGCALIMALTDAFGKWYVGKGINCKTIQV
;
A
#
# COMPACT_ATOMS: atom_id res chain seq x y z
N MET A 1 -1.91 36.95 1.09
CA MET A 1 -2.82 35.80 0.95
C MET A 1 -2.15 34.80 0.02
N ARG A 2 -1.62 33.69 0.54
CA ARG A 2 -1.03 32.62 -0.29
C ARG A 2 -2.16 31.83 -0.94
N ASN A 3 -2.05 31.61 -2.24
CA ASN A 3 -3.05 30.97 -3.06
C ASN A 3 -2.86 29.45 -3.01
N ASP A 4 -3.74 28.74 -2.31
CA ASP A 4 -3.74 27.27 -2.30
C ASP A 4 -3.97 26.73 -3.73
N MET A 5 -3.24 25.68 -4.11
CA MET A 5 -3.33 25.07 -5.44
C MET A 5 -4.52 24.11 -5.52
N THR A 6 -5.55 24.49 -6.28
CA THR A 6 -6.69 23.64 -6.65
C THR A 6 -6.41 22.91 -7.97
N LEU A 7 -7.17 21.85 -8.28
CA LEU A 7 -7.04 21.11 -9.56
C LEU A 7 -7.05 22.06 -10.78
N ASN A 8 -7.93 23.06 -10.78
CA ASN A 8 -8.00 24.04 -11.87
C ASN A 8 -6.69 24.85 -12.01
N LYS A 9 -6.10 25.30 -10.91
CA LYS A 9 -4.80 26.00 -10.94
C LYS A 9 -3.66 25.09 -11.39
N LEU A 10 -3.69 23.82 -11.00
CA LEU A 10 -2.72 22.83 -11.47
C LEU A 10 -2.85 22.58 -12.98
N LEU A 11 -4.07 22.46 -13.49
CA LEU A 11 -4.31 22.32 -14.93
C LEU A 11 -3.90 23.59 -15.70
N GLU A 12 -4.19 24.79 -15.17
CA GLU A 12 -3.73 26.06 -15.71
C GLU A 12 -2.20 26.11 -15.79
N LEU A 13 -1.51 25.68 -14.74
CA LEU A 13 -0.05 25.59 -14.73
C LEU A 13 0.47 24.61 -15.79
N LEU A 14 -0.03 23.38 -15.79
CA LEU A 14 0.42 22.38 -16.77
C LEU A 14 0.19 22.88 -18.19
N ASN A 15 -0.92 23.59 -18.44
CA ASN A 15 -1.20 24.23 -19.72
C ASN A 15 -0.24 25.40 -20.02
N GLY A 16 0.10 26.22 -19.02
CA GLY A 16 1.11 27.27 -19.15
C GLY A 16 2.50 26.73 -19.50
N ILE A 17 2.93 25.65 -18.84
CA ILE A 17 4.20 24.97 -19.14
C ILE A 17 4.18 24.41 -20.56
N LYS A 18 3.11 23.68 -20.93
CA LYS A 18 2.94 23.12 -22.29
C LYS A 18 3.02 24.20 -23.38
N ALA A 19 2.40 25.37 -23.13
CA ALA A 19 2.35 26.47 -24.10
C ALA A 19 3.63 27.32 -24.17
N ASN A 20 4.49 27.26 -23.15
CA ASN A 20 5.70 28.07 -23.11
C ASN A 20 6.80 27.48 -24.02
N THR A 21 6.85 27.96 -25.26
CA THR A 21 7.83 27.54 -26.27
C THR A 21 9.28 27.89 -25.94
N ARG A 22 9.51 28.77 -24.94
CA ARG A 22 10.86 29.15 -24.47
C ARG A 22 11.47 28.08 -23.58
N LEU A 23 10.66 27.21 -22.98
CA LEU A 23 11.15 26.12 -22.13
C LEU A 23 11.81 25.00 -22.95
N PRO A 24 12.78 24.28 -22.36
CA PRO A 24 13.28 23.03 -22.91
C PRO A 24 12.13 22.05 -23.21
N LYS A 25 12.37 21.09 -24.10
CA LYS A 25 11.32 20.14 -24.52
C LYS A 25 10.87 19.23 -23.38
N ALA A 26 11.81 18.71 -22.59
CA ALA A 26 11.53 17.75 -21.53
C ALA A 26 10.55 18.19 -20.41
N PRO A 27 10.62 19.41 -19.82
CA PRO A 27 9.62 19.84 -18.84
C PRO A 27 8.22 19.97 -19.45
N ARG A 28 8.12 20.29 -20.74
CA ARG A 28 6.83 20.31 -21.47
C ARG A 28 6.27 18.91 -21.65
N ASP A 29 7.12 17.96 -22.01
CA ASP A 29 6.73 16.55 -22.15
C ASP A 29 6.30 15.95 -20.80
N CYS A 30 6.98 16.28 -19.70
CA CYS A 30 6.58 15.90 -18.34
C CYS A 30 5.23 16.53 -17.93
N ALA A 31 4.99 17.81 -18.24
CA ALA A 31 3.72 18.46 -17.96
C ALA A 31 2.57 17.88 -18.80
N LEU A 32 2.85 17.50 -20.05
CA LEU A 32 1.92 16.81 -20.94
C LEU A 32 1.55 15.44 -20.38
N LEU A 33 2.54 14.65 -19.95
CA LEU A 33 2.31 13.36 -19.29
C LEU A 33 1.45 13.48 -18.04
N ALA A 34 1.67 14.49 -17.21
CA ALA A 34 0.84 14.71 -16.03
C ALA A 34 -0.62 15.03 -16.38
N SER A 35 -0.86 15.82 -17.42
CA SER A 35 -2.23 16.07 -17.87
C SER A 35 -2.90 14.80 -18.40
N GLN A 36 -2.17 13.95 -19.14
CA GLN A 36 -2.69 12.67 -19.63
C GLN A 36 -2.94 11.68 -18.48
N ALA A 37 -2.06 11.67 -17.47
CA ALA A 37 -2.22 10.90 -16.25
C ALA A 37 -3.50 11.30 -15.51
N ILE A 38 -3.78 12.59 -15.36
CA ILE A 38 -5.02 13.09 -14.74
C ILE A 38 -6.24 12.65 -15.56
N SER A 39 -6.23 12.86 -16.90
CA SER A 39 -7.34 12.41 -17.76
C SER A 39 -7.56 10.90 -17.73
N TYR A 40 -6.51 10.11 -17.54
CA TYR A 40 -6.60 8.66 -17.34
C TYR A 40 -7.24 8.31 -15.99
N LEU A 41 -6.91 9.02 -14.92
CA LEU A 41 -7.50 8.83 -13.59
C LEU A 41 -8.99 9.23 -13.52
N GLU A 42 -9.37 10.29 -14.23
CA GLU A 42 -10.76 10.74 -14.41
C GLU A 42 -11.58 9.79 -15.32
N GLY A 43 -10.92 8.85 -16.00
CA GLY A 43 -11.57 7.92 -16.92
C GLY A 43 -11.96 8.54 -18.27
N ILE A 44 -11.42 9.70 -18.60
CA ILE A 44 -11.63 10.38 -19.89
C ILE A 44 -10.77 9.72 -20.99
N SER A 45 -9.53 9.33 -20.65
CA SER A 45 -8.61 8.69 -21.59
C SER A 45 -8.70 7.17 -21.58
N ASP A 46 -8.66 6.55 -22.76
CA ASP A 46 -8.57 5.09 -22.90
C ASP A 46 -7.22 4.58 -22.33
N PRO A 47 -7.21 3.52 -21.48
CA PRO A 47 -5.98 2.90 -21.00
C PRO A 47 -4.95 2.55 -22.07
N LYS A 48 -5.36 2.07 -23.26
CA LYS A 48 -4.40 1.71 -24.31
C LYS A 48 -3.71 2.94 -24.89
N LEU A 49 -4.50 3.99 -25.15
CA LEU A 49 -4.00 5.28 -25.63
C LEU A 49 -3.04 5.90 -24.60
N PHE A 50 -3.41 5.86 -23.32
CA PHE A 50 -2.55 6.36 -22.25
C PHE A 50 -1.19 5.64 -22.21
N ARG A 51 -1.18 4.30 -22.31
CA ARG A 51 0.09 3.54 -22.36
C ARG A 51 0.97 3.94 -23.54
N GLN A 52 0.38 4.09 -24.74
CA GLN A 52 1.11 4.53 -25.93
C GLN A 52 1.71 5.92 -25.75
N GLN A 53 0.97 6.86 -25.13
CA GLN A 53 1.44 8.20 -24.86
C GLN A 53 2.60 8.22 -23.86
N VAL A 54 2.51 7.41 -22.80
CA VAL A 54 3.60 7.26 -21.82
C VAL A 54 4.84 6.64 -22.47
N GLU A 55 4.68 5.58 -23.28
CA GLU A 55 5.80 4.96 -24.00
C GLU A 55 6.49 5.94 -24.96
N ALA A 56 5.70 6.72 -25.71
CA ALA A 56 6.23 7.74 -26.62
C ALA A 56 7.01 8.80 -25.85
N ALA A 57 6.43 9.36 -24.78
CA ALA A 57 7.09 10.37 -23.97
C ALA A 57 8.35 9.83 -23.27
N CYS A 58 8.34 8.59 -22.77
CA CYS A 58 9.53 7.95 -22.20
C CYS A 58 10.66 7.82 -23.24
N ARG A 59 10.35 7.49 -24.50
CA ARG A 59 11.37 7.44 -25.58
C ARG A 59 11.96 8.82 -25.87
N GLU A 60 11.12 9.85 -25.90
CA GLU A 60 11.58 11.23 -26.12
C GLU A 60 12.43 11.75 -24.95
N LEU A 61 11.99 11.49 -23.72
CA LEU A 61 12.72 11.83 -22.51
C LEU A 61 14.04 11.05 -22.38
N GLN A 62 14.09 9.80 -22.85
CA GLN A 62 15.32 9.00 -22.93
C GLN A 62 16.32 9.58 -23.96
N ALA A 63 15.88 10.35 -24.94
CA ALA A 63 16.77 11.01 -25.89
C ALA A 63 17.29 12.37 -25.40
N THR A 64 16.83 12.84 -24.24
CA THR A 64 17.22 14.16 -23.70
C THR A 64 18.54 14.07 -22.93
N ASP A 65 19.35 15.13 -22.96
CA ASP A 65 20.61 15.23 -22.19
C ASP A 65 20.37 15.36 -20.67
N ASP A 66 19.24 15.96 -20.26
CA ASP A 66 18.89 16.23 -18.85
C ASP A 66 18.25 15.03 -18.10
N LYS A 67 18.63 13.79 -18.44
CA LYS A 67 18.02 12.58 -17.85
C LYS A 67 17.99 12.58 -16.33
N GLN A 68 19.06 13.08 -15.71
CA GLN A 68 19.18 13.10 -14.25
C GLN A 68 18.09 13.93 -13.56
N ARG A 69 17.60 14.99 -14.22
CA ARG A 69 16.49 15.83 -13.73
C ARG A 69 15.13 15.22 -14.05
N VAL A 70 14.99 14.58 -15.20
CA VAL A 70 13.74 13.93 -15.63
C VAL A 70 13.37 12.73 -14.76
N ILE A 71 14.33 11.85 -14.48
CA ILE A 71 14.08 10.56 -13.81
C ILE A 71 13.29 10.73 -12.49
N PRO A 72 13.70 11.57 -11.52
CA PRO A 72 12.98 11.67 -10.25
C PRO A 72 11.58 12.26 -10.42
N ILE A 73 11.37 13.16 -11.39
CA ILE A 73 10.07 13.75 -11.71
C ILE A 73 9.14 12.67 -12.27
N LEU A 74 9.60 11.92 -13.27
CA LEU A 74 8.83 10.85 -13.90
C LEU A 74 8.50 9.72 -12.92
N ASP A 75 9.47 9.31 -12.10
CA ASP A 75 9.31 8.29 -11.06
C ASP A 75 8.27 8.72 -10.01
N ALA A 76 8.28 9.99 -9.58
CA ALA A 76 7.28 10.54 -8.67
C ALA A 76 5.88 10.58 -9.28
N LEU A 77 5.75 10.95 -10.56
CA LEU A 77 4.46 10.94 -11.27
C LEU A 77 3.88 9.53 -11.36
N LEU A 78 4.67 8.55 -11.78
CA LEU A 78 4.20 7.17 -11.93
C LEU A 78 3.90 6.51 -10.58
N ALA A 79 4.70 6.80 -9.55
CA ALA A 79 4.41 6.38 -8.18
C ALA A 79 3.09 6.98 -7.65
N SER A 80 2.82 8.25 -7.96
CA SER A 80 1.56 8.89 -7.58
C SER A 80 0.35 8.21 -8.25
N LEU A 81 0.44 7.90 -9.55
CA LEU A 81 -0.60 7.16 -10.26
C LEU A 81 -0.96 5.85 -9.57
N PHE A 82 0.06 5.07 -9.16
CA PHE A 82 -0.15 3.83 -8.42
C PHE A 82 -0.89 4.06 -7.08
N TYR A 83 -0.45 5.05 -6.30
CA TYR A 83 -1.08 5.34 -5.01
C TYR A 83 -2.52 5.83 -5.15
N PHE A 84 -2.82 6.58 -6.22
CA PHE A 84 -4.20 6.98 -6.52
C PHE A 84 -5.08 5.75 -6.81
N GLN A 85 -4.62 4.87 -7.69
CA GLN A 85 -5.32 3.62 -8.02
C GLN A 85 -5.56 2.74 -6.78
N MET A 86 -4.56 2.63 -5.90
CA MET A 86 -4.67 1.89 -4.65
C MET A 86 -5.63 2.53 -3.64
N ALA A 87 -5.67 3.86 -3.55
CA ALA A 87 -6.60 4.57 -2.68
C ALA A 87 -8.06 4.30 -3.06
N ASN A 88 -8.38 4.31 -4.36
CA ASN A 88 -9.73 4.05 -4.86
C ASN A 88 -10.15 2.59 -4.70
N ARG A 89 -9.20 1.65 -4.78
CA ARG A 89 -9.48 0.22 -4.59
C ARG A 89 -9.62 -0.19 -3.12
N ALA A 90 -8.81 0.38 -2.21
CA ALA A 90 -8.65 -0.15 -0.86
C ALA A 90 -9.35 0.71 0.20
N ILE A 91 -10.66 0.50 0.39
CA ILE A 91 -11.51 1.24 1.35
C ILE A 91 -10.88 1.33 2.75
N TRP A 92 -10.42 0.20 3.29
CA TRP A 92 -9.87 0.09 4.66
C TRP A 92 -8.53 0.81 4.88
N ARG A 93 -7.82 1.18 3.81
CA ARG A 93 -6.52 1.88 3.89
C ARG A 93 -6.49 3.16 3.05
N LYS A 94 -7.65 3.63 2.59
CA LYS A 94 -7.77 4.74 1.65
C LYS A 94 -6.97 5.97 2.10
N ARG A 95 -7.16 6.42 3.33
CA ARG A 95 -6.45 7.58 3.91
C ARG A 95 -4.92 7.49 3.80
N ARG A 96 -4.35 6.33 4.09
CA ARG A 96 -2.90 6.12 4.00
C ARG A 96 -2.40 6.18 2.56
N TRP A 97 -3.18 5.69 1.60
CA TRP A 97 -2.85 5.77 0.18
C TRP A 97 -3.01 7.19 -0.36
N GLN A 98 -4.02 7.93 0.11
CA GLN A 98 -4.21 9.36 -0.21
C GLN A 98 -3.02 10.20 0.27
N GLU A 99 -2.56 9.98 1.50
CA GLU A 99 -1.37 10.67 2.05
C GLU A 99 -0.12 10.41 1.19
N ARG A 100 0.10 9.15 0.78
CA ARG A 100 1.22 8.79 -0.10
C ARG A 100 1.08 9.40 -1.50
N PHE A 101 -0.12 9.40 -2.07
CA PHE A 101 -0.40 10.08 -3.33
C PHE A 101 -0.01 11.55 -3.24
N ASN A 102 -0.56 12.26 -2.26
CA ASN A 102 -0.33 13.68 -2.04
C ASN A 102 1.17 14.01 -1.89
N GLN A 103 1.91 13.18 -1.16
CA GLN A 103 3.37 13.32 -1.02
C GLN A 103 4.08 13.15 -2.36
N THR A 104 3.86 12.04 -3.07
CA THR A 104 4.54 11.78 -4.35
C THR A 104 4.16 12.74 -5.45
N PHE A 105 2.90 13.15 -5.53
CA PHE A 105 2.44 14.10 -6.53
C PHE A 105 2.97 15.51 -6.23
N SER A 106 3.05 15.90 -4.96
CA SER A 106 3.75 17.13 -4.57
C SER A 106 5.22 17.10 -4.96
N LEU A 107 5.93 15.98 -4.82
CA LEU A 107 7.33 15.86 -5.26
C LEU A 107 7.46 16.05 -6.78
N PHE A 108 6.54 15.47 -7.55
CA PHE A 108 6.46 15.70 -8.99
C PHE A 108 6.27 17.19 -9.32
N CYS A 109 5.28 17.85 -8.71
CA CYS A 109 5.01 19.26 -8.95
C CYS A 109 6.18 20.15 -8.52
N GLN A 110 6.82 19.87 -7.38
CA GLN A 110 8.01 20.60 -6.93
C GLN A 110 9.17 20.44 -7.92
N GLY A 111 9.48 19.21 -8.34
CA GLY A 111 10.54 18.98 -9.32
C GLY A 111 10.29 19.69 -10.66
N LEU A 112 9.03 19.77 -11.11
CA LEU A 112 8.67 20.58 -12.27
C LEU A 112 8.89 22.08 -12.03
N LEU A 113 8.50 22.61 -10.87
CA LEU A 113 8.65 24.02 -10.53
C LEU A 113 10.12 24.41 -10.41
N ASP A 114 10.92 23.63 -9.68
CA ASP A 114 12.35 23.87 -9.53
C ASP A 114 13.05 23.89 -10.91
N TRP A 115 12.59 23.05 -11.84
CA TRP A 115 13.09 23.04 -13.21
C TRP A 115 12.68 24.29 -14.01
N LEU A 116 11.45 24.78 -13.81
CA LEU A 116 11.00 26.04 -14.40
C LEU A 116 11.77 27.24 -13.86
N GLU A 117 11.94 27.33 -12.53
CA GLU A 117 12.68 28.41 -11.87
C GLU A 117 14.13 28.46 -12.36
N ALA A 118 14.77 27.29 -12.49
CA ALA A 118 16.12 27.20 -13.03
C ALA A 118 16.23 27.59 -14.52
N SER A 119 15.14 27.53 -15.28
CA SER A 119 15.13 27.79 -16.73
C SER A 119 14.70 29.22 -17.07
N ASP A 120 13.68 29.74 -16.41
CA ASP A 120 13.10 31.08 -16.65
C ASP A 120 13.56 32.13 -15.62
N GLY A 121 14.26 31.73 -14.54
CA GLY A 121 14.80 32.64 -13.52
C GLY A 121 13.75 33.35 -12.67
N GLN A 122 12.48 32.98 -12.79
CA GLN A 122 11.35 33.53 -12.02
C GLN A 122 10.91 32.53 -10.96
N GLU A 123 10.75 32.98 -9.72
CA GLU A 123 10.19 32.18 -8.62
C GLU A 123 8.78 31.68 -8.96
N ALA A 124 8.48 30.43 -8.59
CA ALA A 124 7.19 29.81 -8.81
C ALA A 124 6.08 30.62 -8.12
N PRO A 125 5.01 31.01 -8.84
CA PRO A 125 4.01 31.94 -8.31
C PRO A 125 3.06 31.34 -7.24
N PHE A 126 3.23 30.08 -6.81
CA PHE A 126 2.32 29.40 -5.89
C PHE A 126 3.01 28.29 -5.08
N THR A 127 2.43 28.01 -3.92
CA THR A 127 2.84 26.91 -3.04
C THR A 127 1.86 25.74 -3.17
N ILE A 128 2.40 24.52 -3.24
CA ILE A 128 1.60 23.30 -3.37
C ILE A 128 0.95 22.98 -2.02
N ASP A 129 -0.38 23.06 -1.95
CA ASP A 129 -1.13 22.54 -0.80
C ASP A 129 -1.20 21.01 -0.90
N ARG A 130 -0.42 20.35 -0.04
CA ARG A 130 -0.27 18.90 -0.03
C ARG A 130 -1.51 18.19 0.51
N GLU A 131 -2.36 18.85 1.27
CA GLU A 131 -3.41 18.14 2.02
C GLU A 131 -4.65 17.83 1.17
N ARG A 132 -4.90 18.62 0.11
CA ARG A 132 -6.18 18.60 -0.64
C ARG A 132 -6.08 18.15 -2.10
N LEU A 133 -4.90 17.75 -2.57
CA LEU A 133 -4.67 17.35 -3.96
C LEU A 133 -5.50 16.13 -4.36
N PHE A 134 -5.49 15.07 -3.55
CA PHE A 134 -6.30 13.87 -3.80
C PHE A 134 -7.80 14.20 -3.88
N ASP A 135 -8.31 14.94 -2.89
CA ASP A 135 -9.74 15.26 -2.81
C ASP A 135 -10.19 16.09 -4.02
N SER A 136 -9.33 16.97 -4.53
CA SER A 136 -9.63 17.77 -5.73
C SER A 136 -9.85 16.92 -6.99
N LEU A 137 -9.09 15.81 -7.13
CA LEU A 137 -9.24 14.84 -8.21
C LEU A 137 -10.43 13.91 -7.99
N GLU A 138 -10.72 13.55 -6.72
CA GLU A 138 -11.83 12.66 -6.40
C GLU A 138 -13.21 13.28 -6.71
N ILE A 139 -13.33 14.62 -6.59
CA ILE A 139 -14.58 15.35 -6.84
C ILE A 139 -15.08 15.23 -8.30
N HIS A 140 -14.21 14.96 -9.27
CA HIS A 140 -14.53 15.08 -10.71
C HIS A 140 -14.95 13.78 -11.41
N ARG A 141 -15.32 12.74 -10.64
CA ARG A 141 -15.66 11.38 -11.09
C ARG A 141 -14.40 10.56 -11.37
N VAL A 142 -14.25 9.48 -10.60
CA VAL A 142 -13.03 8.66 -10.62
C VAL A 142 -13.33 7.31 -11.26
N ARG A 143 -12.41 6.87 -12.12
CA ARG A 143 -12.46 5.53 -12.70
C ARG A 143 -12.23 4.45 -11.64
N ASP A 144 -13.04 3.40 -11.66
CA ASP A 144 -12.80 2.21 -10.85
C ASP A 144 -11.66 1.36 -11.44
N PHE A 145 -10.70 0.98 -10.60
CA PHE A 145 -9.54 0.19 -10.99
C PHE A 145 -9.62 -1.23 -10.44
N SER A 146 -9.55 -2.22 -11.33
CA SER A 146 -9.50 -3.62 -10.93
C SER A 146 -8.13 -3.99 -10.35
N ALA A 147 -8.10 -5.01 -9.48
CA ALA A 147 -6.85 -5.53 -8.93
C ALA A 147 -5.82 -5.93 -10.00
N LYS A 148 -6.32 -6.54 -11.07
CA LYS A 148 -5.52 -6.99 -12.21
C LYS A 148 -4.93 -5.81 -12.96
N GLU A 149 -5.73 -4.77 -13.21
CA GLU A 149 -5.27 -3.57 -13.91
C GLU A 149 -4.18 -2.82 -13.14
N VAL A 150 -4.36 -2.63 -11.83
CA VAL A 150 -3.33 -1.97 -11.00
C VAL A 150 -2.04 -2.78 -10.99
N GLY A 151 -2.13 -4.11 -10.87
CA GLY A 151 -0.97 -4.99 -10.93
C GLY A 151 -0.26 -4.95 -12.29
N ASP A 152 -1.02 -5.03 -13.39
CA ASP A 152 -0.49 -4.96 -14.75
C ASP A 152 0.18 -3.61 -15.03
N ASN A 153 -0.46 -2.51 -14.63
CA ASN A 153 0.10 -1.17 -14.73
C ASN A 153 1.41 -1.03 -13.95
N LEU A 154 1.48 -1.53 -12.71
CA LEU A 154 2.69 -1.46 -11.89
C LEU A 154 3.86 -2.21 -12.55
N ILE A 155 3.61 -3.43 -13.06
CA ILE A 155 4.63 -4.23 -13.73
C ILE A 155 5.07 -3.53 -15.02
N TRP A 156 4.12 -3.08 -15.85
CA TRP A 156 4.42 -2.39 -17.09
C TRP A 156 5.19 -1.08 -16.87
N GLN A 157 4.80 -0.23 -15.91
CA GLN A 157 5.50 1.02 -15.59
C GLN A 157 6.94 0.75 -15.15
N TYR A 158 7.15 -0.24 -14.27
CA TYR A 158 8.49 -0.61 -13.82
C TYR A 158 9.35 -1.15 -14.97
N GLN A 159 8.78 -2.05 -15.80
CA GLN A 159 9.48 -2.60 -16.97
C GLN A 159 9.86 -1.50 -17.96
N LEU A 160 8.96 -0.57 -18.25
CA LEU A 160 9.20 0.54 -19.17
C LEU A 160 10.35 1.44 -18.68
N LEU A 161 10.35 1.82 -17.40
CA LEU A 161 11.42 2.66 -16.86
C LEU A 161 12.76 1.90 -16.83
N ALA A 162 12.74 0.61 -16.48
CA ALA A 162 13.95 -0.21 -16.43
C ALA A 162 14.57 -0.44 -17.81
N THR A 163 13.76 -0.63 -18.86
CA THR A 163 14.26 -0.82 -20.24
C THR A 163 14.67 0.48 -20.91
N SER A 164 14.06 1.61 -20.53
CA SER A 164 14.42 2.95 -21.04
C SER A 164 15.60 3.60 -20.31
N ASP A 165 16.24 2.92 -19.36
CA ASP A 165 17.32 3.46 -18.52
C ASP A 165 16.92 4.76 -17.80
N LEU A 166 15.62 4.85 -17.46
CA LEU A 166 15.00 5.97 -16.74
C LEU A 166 14.75 5.60 -15.27
N THR A 167 15.61 4.75 -14.70
CA THR A 167 15.53 4.34 -13.30
C THR A 167 16.77 4.75 -12.52
N GLN A 168 16.58 5.22 -11.30
CA GLN A 168 17.66 5.46 -10.35
C GLN A 168 17.77 4.33 -9.33
N SER A 169 18.94 4.27 -8.67
CA SER A 169 19.21 3.33 -7.57
C SER A 169 18.15 3.39 -6.46
N TYR A 170 17.60 4.57 -6.19
CA TYR A 170 16.57 4.84 -5.18
C TYR A 170 15.20 5.20 -5.78
N SER A 171 14.78 4.50 -6.83
CA SER A 171 13.45 4.72 -7.45
C SER A 171 12.29 4.32 -6.53
N LEU A 172 11.30 5.22 -6.41
CA LEU A 172 10.03 5.02 -5.75
C LEU A 172 9.25 3.88 -6.41
N ILE A 173 9.18 3.85 -7.74
CA ILE A 173 8.42 2.79 -8.42
C ILE A 173 9.07 1.42 -8.25
N ARG A 174 10.41 1.35 -8.22
CA ARG A 174 11.13 0.11 -7.92
C ARG A 174 10.81 -0.38 -6.51
N HIS A 175 10.78 0.53 -5.54
CA HIS A 175 10.39 0.21 -4.17
C HIS A 175 8.94 -0.29 -4.07
N ILE A 176 8.00 0.38 -4.75
CA ILE A 176 6.59 -0.01 -4.82
C ILE A 176 6.47 -1.40 -5.46
N HIS A 177 7.13 -1.61 -6.60
CA HIS A 177 7.17 -2.88 -7.30
C HIS A 177 7.66 -4.00 -6.38
N ASN A 178 8.80 -3.83 -5.71
CA ASN A 178 9.34 -4.86 -4.81
C ASN A 178 8.42 -5.15 -3.60
N THR A 179 7.72 -4.13 -3.10
CA THR A 179 6.79 -4.27 -1.98
C THR A 179 5.49 -4.96 -2.39
N HIS A 180 4.98 -4.68 -3.59
CA HIS A 180 3.67 -5.12 -4.07
C HIS A 180 3.72 -6.19 -5.18
N GLN A 181 4.89 -6.66 -5.59
CA GLN A 181 5.07 -7.67 -6.66
C GLN A 181 4.24 -8.93 -6.44
N ARG A 182 4.16 -9.40 -5.19
CA ARG A 182 3.36 -10.59 -4.86
C ARG A 182 1.87 -10.32 -5.03
N GLU A 183 1.41 -9.15 -4.62
CA GLU A 183 0.01 -8.76 -4.76
C GLU A 183 -0.37 -8.59 -6.23
N ALA A 184 0.52 -7.99 -7.03
CA ALA A 184 0.37 -7.88 -8.48
C ALA A 184 0.32 -9.26 -9.15
N PHE A 185 1.25 -10.16 -8.80
CA PHE A 185 1.29 -11.54 -9.31
C PHE A 185 0.01 -12.31 -8.99
N LEU A 186 -0.46 -12.26 -7.74
CA LEU A 186 -1.69 -12.94 -7.33
C LEU A 186 -2.94 -12.35 -8.00
N ALA A 187 -2.93 -11.05 -8.33
CA ALA A 187 -4.02 -10.42 -9.07
C ALA A 187 -4.04 -10.80 -10.56
N LEU A 188 -2.87 -11.05 -11.15
CA LEU A 188 -2.73 -11.49 -12.54
C LEU A 188 -3.08 -12.98 -12.71
N LEU A 189 -2.63 -13.82 -11.78
CA LEU A 189 -2.92 -15.25 -11.75
C LEU A 189 -4.13 -15.55 -10.87
N GLY A 190 -5.32 -15.23 -11.37
CA GLY A 190 -6.59 -15.37 -10.68
C GLY A 190 -6.80 -16.69 -9.92
N PRO A 191 -6.52 -17.88 -10.50
CA PRO A 191 -6.69 -19.15 -9.80
C PRO A 191 -5.78 -19.29 -8.57
N VAL A 192 -4.50 -18.92 -8.70
CA VAL A 192 -3.52 -18.98 -7.60
C VAL A 192 -3.87 -17.94 -6.54
N GLY A 193 -4.26 -16.73 -6.96
CA GLY A 193 -4.77 -15.68 -6.09
C GLY A 193 -5.98 -16.14 -5.27
N TYR A 194 -6.95 -16.80 -5.90
CA TYR A 194 -8.16 -17.30 -5.25
C TYR A 194 -7.84 -18.38 -4.21
N ILE A 195 -7.01 -19.37 -4.56
CA ILE A 195 -6.58 -20.42 -3.62
C ILE A 195 -5.85 -19.78 -2.43
N TYR A 196 -4.94 -18.84 -2.69
CA TYR A 196 -4.18 -18.17 -1.65
C TYR A 196 -5.06 -17.38 -0.68
N GLN A 197 -6.02 -16.60 -1.20
CA GLN A 197 -6.94 -15.83 -0.37
C GLN A 197 -7.88 -16.73 0.43
N THR A 198 -8.37 -17.83 -0.17
CA THR A 198 -9.22 -18.81 0.49
C THR A 198 -8.47 -19.52 1.61
N ALA A 199 -7.25 -19.98 1.35
CA ALA A 199 -6.39 -20.60 2.37
C ALA A 199 -6.10 -19.63 3.53
N ARG A 200 -5.85 -18.35 3.22
CA ARG A 200 -5.65 -17.31 4.23
C ARG A 200 -6.91 -17.07 5.07
N ALA A 201 -8.09 -17.04 4.45
CA ALA A 201 -9.36 -16.88 5.15
C ALA A 201 -9.64 -18.06 6.09
N ILE A 202 -9.45 -19.29 5.61
CA ILE A 202 -9.59 -20.51 6.41
C ILE A 202 -8.60 -20.51 7.57
N ALA A 203 -7.33 -20.17 7.34
CA ALA A 203 -6.32 -20.09 8.38
C ALA A 203 -6.67 -19.04 9.45
N CYS A 204 -7.22 -17.90 9.04
CA CYS A 204 -7.67 -16.85 9.96
C CYS A 204 -8.86 -17.34 10.82
N LEU A 205 -9.87 -17.95 10.19
CA LEU A 205 -11.04 -18.51 10.89
C LEU A 205 -10.63 -19.62 11.87
N ALA A 206 -9.77 -20.54 11.45
CA ALA A 206 -9.22 -21.58 12.30
C ALA A 206 -8.42 -20.99 13.48
N GLY A 207 -7.62 -19.94 13.22
CA GLY A 207 -6.90 -19.20 14.25
C GLY A 207 -7.84 -18.54 15.28
N CYS A 208 -8.89 -17.86 14.82
CA CYS A 208 -9.90 -17.26 15.69
C CYS A 208 -10.64 -18.32 16.52
N TYR A 209 -11.05 -19.42 15.90
CA TYR A 209 -11.71 -20.53 16.59
C TYR A 209 -10.82 -21.13 17.67
N LEU A 210 -9.54 -21.34 17.35
CA LEU A 210 -8.55 -21.86 18.29
C LEU A 210 -8.32 -20.89 19.45
N ALA A 211 -8.23 -19.58 19.17
CA ALA A 211 -8.11 -18.55 20.20
C ALA A 211 -9.35 -18.52 21.13
N CYS A 212 -10.57 -18.55 20.58
CA CYS A 212 -11.80 -18.62 21.37
C CYS A 212 -11.86 -19.89 22.20
N SER A 213 -11.49 -21.04 21.63
CA SER A 213 -11.49 -22.33 22.33
C SER A 213 -10.50 -22.32 23.50
N LEU A 214 -9.30 -21.75 23.31
CA LEU A 214 -8.33 -21.58 24.38
C LEU A 214 -8.84 -20.62 25.48
N MET A 215 -9.46 -19.50 25.10
CA MET A 215 -10.05 -18.56 26.07
C MET A 215 -11.15 -19.20 26.92
N ILE A 216 -12.05 -19.97 26.31
CA ILE A 216 -13.10 -20.70 27.03
C ILE A 216 -12.47 -21.70 28.01
N LEU A 217 -11.45 -22.42 27.57
CA LEU A 217 -10.76 -23.43 28.37
C LEU A 217 -10.00 -22.78 29.54
N PHE A 218 -9.37 -21.63 29.33
CA PHE A 218 -8.77 -20.84 30.41
C PHE A 218 -9.81 -20.28 31.38
N TYR A 219 -10.94 -19.78 30.89
CA TYR A 219 -12.04 -19.32 31.74
C TYR A 219 -12.55 -20.45 32.66
N ARG A 220 -12.77 -21.64 32.09
CA ARG A 220 -13.16 -22.85 32.83
C ARG A 220 -12.17 -23.21 33.94
N PHE A 221 -10.87 -23.07 33.70
CA PHE A 221 -9.84 -23.41 34.69
C PHE A 221 -9.55 -22.32 35.72
N TYR A 222 -9.58 -21.05 35.34
CA TYR A 222 -9.21 -19.95 36.23
C TYR A 222 -10.40 -19.29 36.93
N VAL A 223 -11.61 -19.49 36.44
CA VAL A 223 -12.83 -18.89 37.01
C VAL A 223 -13.76 -19.98 37.55
N GLU A 224 -14.20 -20.92 36.71
CA GLU A 224 -15.19 -21.92 37.13
C GLU A 224 -14.61 -22.92 38.14
N LEU A 225 -13.39 -23.42 37.93
CA LEU A 225 -12.78 -24.39 38.84
C LEU A 225 -12.58 -23.82 40.27
N PRO A 226 -12.05 -22.60 40.49
CA PRO A 226 -12.02 -21.98 41.81
C PRO A 226 -13.42 -21.72 42.39
N GLN A 227 -14.38 -21.30 41.57
CA GLN A 227 -15.75 -21.06 42.01
C GLN A 227 -16.40 -22.36 42.50
N PHE A 228 -16.23 -23.47 41.79
CA PHE A 228 -16.72 -24.78 42.22
C PHE A 228 -15.98 -25.29 43.45
N ARG A 229 -14.68 -25.01 43.61
CA ARG A 229 -13.95 -25.26 44.88
C ARG A 229 -14.62 -24.56 46.05
N LEU A 230 -14.92 -23.28 45.91
CA LEU A 230 -15.55 -22.47 46.97
C LEU A 230 -16.96 -22.98 47.30
N LEU A 231 -17.79 -23.26 46.29
CA LEU A 231 -19.14 -23.78 46.49
C LEU A 231 -19.14 -25.18 47.13
N PHE A 232 -18.19 -26.03 46.77
CA PHE A 232 -18.00 -27.33 47.42
C PHE A 232 -17.58 -27.19 48.89
N HIS A 233 -16.65 -26.28 49.20
CA HIS A 233 -16.25 -26.00 50.59
C HIS A 233 -17.37 -25.36 51.41
N ALA A 234 -18.34 -24.69 50.78
CA ALA A 234 -19.56 -24.19 51.40
C ALA A 234 -20.63 -25.27 51.65
N GLY A 235 -20.33 -26.56 51.39
CA GLY A 235 -21.21 -27.69 51.68
C GLY A 235 -22.15 -28.12 50.54
N LEU A 236 -22.05 -27.50 49.35
CA LEU A 236 -22.84 -27.89 48.18
C LEU A 236 -22.14 -29.04 47.42
N TYR A 237 -22.31 -30.27 47.92
CA TYR A 237 -21.63 -31.46 47.38
C TYR A 237 -21.97 -31.81 45.92
N GLN A 238 -23.05 -31.26 45.36
CA GLN A 238 -23.45 -31.46 43.96
C GLN A 238 -22.40 -30.94 42.94
N TYR A 239 -21.53 -30.01 43.34
CA TYR A 239 -20.46 -29.49 42.48
C TYR A 239 -19.22 -30.41 42.41
N LYS A 240 -19.19 -31.51 43.16
CA LYS A 240 -18.08 -32.47 43.18
C LYS A 240 -17.85 -33.15 41.82
N SER A 241 -18.92 -33.53 41.13
CA SER A 241 -18.86 -34.17 39.81
C SER A 241 -18.31 -33.20 38.75
N GLN A 242 -18.80 -31.96 38.76
CA GLN A 242 -18.37 -30.90 37.84
C GLN A 242 -16.89 -30.56 38.03
N MET A 243 -16.38 -30.50 39.27
CA MET A 243 -14.94 -30.35 39.53
C MET A 243 -14.11 -31.53 39.03
N ALA A 244 -14.60 -32.77 39.18
CA ALA A 244 -13.88 -33.95 38.72
C ALA A 244 -13.77 -33.95 37.18
N GLU A 245 -14.86 -33.62 36.48
CA GLU A 245 -14.89 -33.49 35.01
C GLU A 245 -13.92 -32.41 34.53
N LEU A 246 -13.90 -31.24 35.17
CA LEU A 246 -12.97 -30.15 34.85
C LEU A 246 -11.50 -30.53 35.09
N ASN A 247 -11.20 -31.26 36.17
CA ASN A 247 -9.84 -31.75 36.43
C ASN A 247 -9.40 -32.81 35.41
N ILE A 248 -10.29 -33.70 34.98
CA ILE A 248 -10.01 -34.67 33.91
C ILE A 248 -9.75 -33.93 32.60
N LEU A 249 -10.56 -32.93 32.27
CA LEU A 249 -10.39 -32.09 31.08
C LEU A 249 -9.07 -31.30 31.13
N TYR A 250 -8.68 -30.79 32.30
CA TYR A 250 -7.39 -30.13 32.52
C TYR A 250 -6.23 -31.08 32.26
N HIS A 251 -6.26 -32.25 32.88
CA HIS A 251 -5.18 -33.22 32.76
C HIS A 251 -5.06 -33.75 31.33
N SER A 252 -6.18 -34.05 30.68
CA SER A 252 -6.20 -34.51 29.29
C SER A 252 -5.71 -33.42 28.33
N PHE A 253 -6.13 -32.16 28.53
CA PHE A 253 -5.66 -31.02 27.76
C PHE A 253 -4.14 -30.87 27.84
N TRP A 254 -3.56 -30.82 29.05
CA TRP A 254 -2.10 -30.68 29.19
C TRP A 254 -1.34 -31.86 28.63
N LYS A 255 -1.84 -33.09 28.82
CA LYS A 255 -1.22 -34.30 28.26
C LYS A 255 -1.23 -34.29 26.73
N GLN A 256 -2.34 -33.90 26.12
CA GLN A 256 -2.47 -33.78 24.66
C GLN A 256 -1.65 -32.61 24.13
N LEU A 257 -1.63 -31.47 24.82
CA LEU A 257 -0.84 -30.29 24.46
C LEU A 257 0.66 -30.66 24.41
N LEU A 258 1.16 -31.33 25.46
CA LEU A 258 2.55 -31.80 25.52
C LEU A 258 2.88 -32.75 24.36
N LEU A 259 1.96 -33.64 24.02
CA LEU A 259 2.12 -34.60 22.92
C LEU A 259 2.12 -33.91 21.55
N VAL A 260 1.26 -32.91 21.34
CA VAL A 260 1.21 -32.10 20.12
C VAL A 260 2.45 -31.23 19.95
N TYR A 261 2.91 -30.54 21.01
CA TYR A 261 4.14 -29.75 20.97
C TYR A 261 5.41 -30.59 20.83
N SER A 262 5.39 -31.85 21.27
CA SER A 262 6.49 -32.79 21.03
C SER A 262 6.60 -33.23 19.57
N HIS A 263 5.56 -33.00 18.76
CA HIS A 263 5.57 -33.38 17.36
C HIS A 263 6.38 -32.37 16.54
N PRO A 264 7.41 -32.79 15.79
CA PRO A 264 8.31 -31.89 15.07
C PRO A 264 7.58 -31.01 14.03
N LEU A 265 6.48 -31.51 13.45
CA LEU A 265 5.63 -30.72 12.54
C LEU A 265 4.98 -29.50 13.21
N CYS A 266 4.60 -29.58 14.49
CA CYS A 266 4.00 -28.46 15.21
C CYS A 266 5.02 -27.38 15.55
N LEU A 267 6.28 -27.74 15.83
CA LEU A 267 7.38 -26.79 15.95
C LEU A 267 7.63 -26.06 14.63
N ILE A 268 7.66 -26.79 13.50
CA ILE A 268 7.83 -26.19 12.17
C ILE A 268 6.67 -25.26 11.82
N LEU A 269 5.42 -25.69 12.05
CA LEU A 269 4.23 -24.87 11.83
C LEU A 269 4.17 -23.66 12.77
N GLY A 270 4.60 -23.80 14.02
CA GLY A 270 4.71 -22.71 14.98
C GLY A 270 5.74 -21.68 14.55
N CYS A 271 6.93 -22.11 14.12
CA CYS A 271 7.95 -21.23 13.54
C CYS A 271 7.45 -20.55 12.25
N ALA A 272 6.73 -21.26 11.39
CA ALA A 272 6.13 -20.70 10.18
C ALA A 272 5.03 -19.67 10.51
N LEU A 273 4.23 -19.91 11.54
CA LEU A 273 3.22 -18.98 12.03
C LEU A 273 3.85 -17.73 12.65
N ILE A 274 4.91 -17.90 13.45
CA ILE A 274 5.71 -16.79 13.99
C ILE A 274 6.31 -15.99 12.85
N MET A 275 6.92 -16.63 11.85
CA MET A 275 7.47 -15.95 10.67
C MET A 275 6.38 -15.19 9.90
N ALA A 276 5.21 -15.80 9.68
CA ALA A 276 4.08 -15.16 9.02
C ALA A 276 3.50 -13.98 9.82
N LEU A 277 3.45 -14.10 11.15
CA LEU A 277 3.06 -13.02 12.04
C LEU A 277 4.12 -11.91 12.04
N THR A 278 5.42 -12.22 12.08
CA THR A 278 6.49 -11.21 11.99
C THR A 278 6.53 -10.53 10.63
N ASP A 279 6.19 -11.18 9.52
CA ASP A 279 6.04 -10.53 8.20
C ASP A 279 4.79 -9.63 8.18
N ALA A 280 3.68 -10.07 8.78
CA ALA A 280 2.47 -9.25 8.92
C ALA A 280 2.71 -8.02 9.82
N PHE A 281 3.41 -8.21 10.96
CA PHE A 281 3.83 -7.14 11.86
C PHE A 281 4.91 -6.25 11.25
N GLY A 282 5.85 -6.79 10.48
CA GLY A 282 6.87 -6.05 9.75
C GLY A 282 6.25 -5.12 8.71
N LYS A 283 5.27 -5.61 7.94
CA LYS A 283 4.45 -4.77 7.03
C LYS A 283 3.63 -3.71 7.77
N TRP A 284 3.24 -3.98 9.01
CA TRP A 284 2.56 -3.01 9.87
C TRP A 284 3.53 -1.96 10.44
N TYR A 285 4.74 -2.37 10.82
CA TYR A 285 5.78 -1.52 11.43
C TYR A 285 6.49 -0.65 10.41
N VAL A 286 6.87 -1.18 9.24
CA VAL A 286 7.31 -0.39 8.07
C VAL A 286 6.19 0.57 7.63
N GLY A 287 4.94 0.22 7.92
CA GLY A 287 3.81 1.11 7.71
C GLY A 287 3.61 2.24 8.72
N LYS A 288 4.26 2.17 9.88
CA LYS A 288 4.34 3.25 10.87
C LYS A 288 5.72 3.94 10.90
N GLY A 289 6.73 3.35 10.25
CA GLY A 289 8.14 3.72 10.33
C GLY A 289 8.66 4.59 9.18
N ILE A 290 7.84 5.43 8.56
CA ILE A 290 8.34 6.61 7.82
C ILE A 290 7.52 7.83 8.26
N ASN A 291 7.62 8.15 9.55
CA ASN A 291 7.71 9.56 9.90
C ASN A 291 9.13 9.97 9.53
N CYS A 292 9.32 10.45 8.30
CA CYS A 292 10.44 11.31 7.96
C CYS A 292 10.29 12.61 8.77
N LYS A 293 10.56 12.54 10.07
CA LYS A 293 11.13 13.67 10.78
C LYS A 293 12.63 13.47 10.73
N THR A 294 13.32 14.53 10.33
CA THR A 294 14.76 14.76 10.44
C THR A 294 15.67 13.83 9.64
N ILE A 295 16.00 14.26 8.41
CA ILE A 295 17.39 14.59 8.07
C ILE A 295 17.36 15.91 7.28
N GLN A 296 17.44 17.02 8.01
CA GLN A 296 18.11 18.22 7.53
C GLN A 296 19.59 17.99 7.82
N VAL A 297 20.42 17.91 6.77
CA VAL A 297 21.70 18.63 6.62
C VAL A 297 21.94 18.75 5.12
#